data_AF-A0A1C6WBZ3-F1
#
_entry.id   AF-A0A1C6WBZ3-F1
#
_cell.length_a   1.000
_cell.length_b   1.000
_cell.length_c   1.000
_cell.angle_alpha   90.00
_cell.angle_beta   90.00
_cell.angle_gamma   90.00
#
_symmetry.space_group_name_H-M   'P 1'
#
loop_
_entity.id
_entity.type
_entity.pdbx_description
1 polymer ?
#
loop_
_entity_poly.entity_id
_entity_poly.type
_entity_poly.pdbx_seq_one_letter_code
_entity_poly.pdbx_strand_id
1 'polypeptide(L)'
;MMNMDIKDISKFYDAFILLCEMYSVFDVDKNDCTKCSDKANQFVEKYKNLNENSNNTEGSPYRKILSTLSTDYNNLKNKCSDSSSFPSIETTQISVKGSEQTVQNSAQTSEVALLSSSIGNKLIPVLSIFGAIAFFLGIGYKYSLFKSRKRSRKQHLREKLKNKEENE
;
A
#
# COMPACT_ATOMS: atom_id res chain seq x y z
N MET A 1 -5.85 -14.84 -4.11
CA MET A 1 -4.66 -14.17 -4.68
C MET A 1 -5.15 -13.24 -5.77
N MET A 2 -4.70 -11.98 -5.78
CA MET A 2 -4.91 -11.14 -6.96
C MET A 2 -4.08 -11.74 -8.09
N ASN A 3 -4.71 -12.12 -9.20
CA ASN A 3 -4.02 -12.63 -10.37
C ASN A 3 -3.74 -11.44 -11.29
N MET A 4 -2.50 -10.96 -11.32
CA MET A 4 -2.07 -9.81 -12.10
C MET A 4 -0.66 -10.05 -12.62
N ASP A 5 -0.37 -9.54 -13.82
CA ASP A 5 0.97 -9.66 -14.39
C ASP A 5 1.98 -8.93 -13.51
N ILE A 6 3.13 -9.55 -13.28
CA ILE A 6 4.21 -8.98 -12.48
C ILE A 6 4.69 -7.62 -13.02
N LYS A 7 4.63 -7.42 -14.34
CA LYS A 7 4.95 -6.14 -15.00
C LYS A 7 3.97 -5.05 -14.61
N ASP A 8 2.68 -5.38 -14.52
CA ASP A 8 1.66 -4.41 -14.11
C ASP A 8 1.77 -4.10 -12.61
N ILE A 9 2.05 -5.10 -11.78
CA ILE A 9 2.35 -4.90 -10.35
C ILE A 9 3.53 -3.95 -10.17
N SER A 10 4.60 -4.11 -10.96
CA SER A 10 5.77 -3.22 -10.90
C SER A 10 5.40 -1.77 -11.22
N LYS A 11 4.59 -1.53 -12.26
CA LYS A 11 4.15 -0.17 -12.61
C LYS A 11 3.28 0.47 -11.53
N PHE A 12 2.40 -0.31 -10.90
CA PHE A 12 1.62 0.15 -9.75
C PHE A 12 2.50 0.50 -8.56
N TYR A 13 3.53 -0.30 -8.30
CA TYR A 13 4.47 -0.06 -7.22
C TYR A 13 5.24 1.25 -7.42
N ASP A 14 5.68 1.54 -8.66
CA ASP A 14 6.31 2.83 -9.00
C ASP A 14 5.40 4.02 -8.69
N ALA A 15 4.12 3.95 -9.12
CA ALA A 15 3.14 4.99 -8.83
C ALA A 15 2.85 5.12 -7.32
N PHE A 16 2.78 3.99 -6.61
CA PHE A 16 2.56 3.95 -5.17
C PHE A 16 3.72 4.59 -4.39
N ILE A 17 4.97 4.35 -4.79
CA ILE A 17 6.15 4.99 -4.17
C ILE A 17 6.03 6.51 -4.27
N LEU A 18 5.70 7.06 -5.44
CA LEU A 18 5.53 8.50 -5.61
C LEU A 18 4.45 9.07 -4.68
N LEU A 19 3.34 8.33 -4.50
CA LEU A 19 2.29 8.71 -3.56
C LEU A 19 2.79 8.69 -2.11
N CYS A 20 3.54 7.66 -1.71
CA CYS A 20 4.15 7.59 -0.38
C CYS A 20 5.16 8.73 -0.15
N GLU A 21 5.97 9.07 -1.14
CA GLU A 21 6.89 10.20 -1.08
C GLU A 21 6.16 11.53 -0.89
N MET A 22 5.01 11.73 -1.54
CA MET A 22 4.18 12.90 -1.29
C MET A 22 3.62 12.92 0.14
N TYR A 23 3.18 11.77 0.66
CA TYR A 23 2.73 11.66 2.05
C TYR A 23 3.85 11.85 3.07
N SER A 24 5.11 11.54 2.74
CA SER A 24 6.24 11.70 3.67
C SER A 24 6.71 13.14 3.78
N VAL A 25 6.52 13.95 2.73
CA VAL A 25 6.80 15.39 2.75
C VAL A 25 5.60 16.25 3.16
N PHE A 26 4.42 15.64 3.31
CA PHE A 26 3.19 16.30 3.76
C PHE A 26 3.26 16.64 5.26
N ASP A 27 3.10 17.93 5.58
CA ASP A 27 2.98 18.38 6.97
C ASP A 27 1.51 18.36 7.40
N VAL A 28 1.15 17.39 8.23
CA VAL A 28 -0.22 17.18 8.72
C VAL A 28 -0.71 18.35 9.57
N ASP A 29 0.17 19.02 10.31
CA ASP A 29 -0.21 20.09 11.23
C ASP A 29 -0.51 21.39 10.46
N LYS A 30 0.18 21.60 9.34
CA LYS A 30 0.01 22.80 8.48
C LYS A 30 -0.83 22.57 7.23
N ASN A 31 -1.20 21.32 6.94
CA ASN A 31 -1.78 20.93 5.66
C ASN A 31 -0.94 21.44 4.47
N ASP A 32 0.38 21.45 4.64
CA ASP A 32 1.33 22.01 3.68
C ASP A 32 1.92 20.90 2.80
N CYS A 33 1.97 21.16 1.51
CA CYS A 33 2.53 20.27 0.49
C CYS A 33 3.46 21.00 -0.49
N THR A 34 4.16 22.04 -0.03
CA THR A 34 5.07 22.85 -0.86
C THR A 34 6.03 21.99 -1.71
N LYS A 35 6.41 20.79 -1.25
CA LYS A 35 7.33 19.87 -1.94
C LYS A 35 6.65 18.73 -2.73
N CYS A 36 5.31 18.69 -2.77
CA CYS A 36 4.59 17.62 -3.45
C CYS A 36 4.51 17.80 -4.96
N SER A 37 4.64 19.03 -5.49
CA SER A 37 4.29 19.32 -6.89
C SER A 37 5.08 18.48 -7.91
N ASP A 38 6.40 18.38 -7.76
CA ASP A 38 7.24 17.58 -8.68
C ASP A 38 6.87 16.10 -8.68
N LYS A 39 6.50 15.57 -7.50
CA LYS A 39 6.10 14.17 -7.32
C LYS A 39 4.67 13.94 -7.79
N ALA A 40 3.78 14.90 -7.61
CA ALA A 40 2.41 14.87 -8.08
C ALA A 40 2.36 14.83 -9.62
N ASN A 41 3.19 15.62 -10.29
CA ASN A 41 3.34 15.59 -11.75
C ASN A 41 3.79 14.20 -12.24
N GLN A 42 4.84 13.65 -11.65
CA GLN A 42 5.33 12.30 -11.98
C GLN A 42 4.27 11.23 -11.71
N PHE A 43 3.53 11.36 -10.60
CA PHE A 43 2.45 10.45 -10.26
C PHE A 43 1.35 10.48 -11.32
N VAL A 44 0.90 11.66 -11.74
CA VAL A 44 -0.17 11.82 -12.75
C VAL A 44 0.24 11.20 -14.09
N GLU A 45 1.50 11.37 -14.51
CA GLU A 45 2.01 10.74 -15.73
C GLU A 45 2.01 9.21 -15.63
N LYS A 46 2.50 8.65 -14.51
CA LYS A 46 2.46 7.20 -14.26
C LYS A 46 1.03 6.68 -14.18
N TYR A 47 0.14 7.43 -13.52
CA TYR A 47 -1.27 7.09 -13.39
C TYR A 47 -1.97 7.06 -14.75
N LYS A 48 -1.71 8.03 -15.62
CA LYS A 48 -2.24 8.07 -16.98
C LYS A 48 -1.86 6.82 -17.78
N ASN A 49 -0.58 6.44 -17.75
CA ASN A 49 -0.09 5.22 -18.38
C ASN A 49 -0.77 3.94 -17.84
N LEU A 50 -1.07 3.91 -16.53
CA LEU A 50 -1.82 2.81 -15.92
C LEU A 50 -3.30 2.82 -16.34
N ASN A 51 -3.92 4.00 -16.50
CA ASN A 51 -5.32 4.17 -16.86
C ASN A 51 -5.62 3.93 -18.36
N GLU A 52 -4.62 4.05 -19.23
CA GLU A 52 -4.74 3.73 -20.66
C GLU A 52 -4.50 2.24 -20.97
N ASN A 53 -4.07 1.45 -19.97
CA ASN A 53 -3.81 0.03 -20.15
C ASN A 53 -5.09 -0.77 -20.51
N SER A 54 -4.97 -1.80 -21.34
CA SER A 54 -6.09 -2.65 -21.76
C SER A 54 -6.59 -3.58 -20.64
N ASN A 55 -5.81 -3.78 -19.58
CA ASN A 55 -6.15 -4.66 -18.44
C ASN A 55 -7.17 -4.04 -17.47
N ASN A 56 -7.75 -2.89 -17.84
CA ASN A 56 -8.58 -2.05 -16.99
C ASN A 56 -10.05 -2.49 -16.98
N THR A 57 -10.27 -3.80 -17.14
CA THR A 57 -11.60 -4.41 -17.16
C THR A 57 -12.34 -4.14 -15.86
N GLU A 58 -13.64 -3.89 -15.96
CA GLU A 58 -14.51 -3.68 -14.80
C GLU A 58 -14.45 -4.85 -13.81
N GLY A 59 -14.43 -4.56 -12.51
CA GLY A 59 -14.34 -5.57 -11.46
C GLY A 59 -12.99 -6.28 -11.33
N SER A 60 -12.02 -6.00 -12.22
CA SER A 60 -10.69 -6.60 -12.16
C SER A 60 -9.91 -6.14 -10.92
N PRO A 61 -8.99 -6.98 -10.39
CA PRO A 61 -8.04 -6.54 -9.37
C PRO A 61 -7.23 -5.32 -9.81
N TYR A 62 -6.90 -5.21 -11.10
CA TYR A 62 -6.19 -4.07 -11.68
C TYR A 62 -6.97 -2.77 -11.46
N ARG A 63 -8.24 -2.73 -11.89
CA ARG A 63 -9.10 -1.53 -11.74
C ARG A 63 -9.34 -1.18 -10.27
N LYS A 64 -9.37 -2.17 -9.38
CA LYS A 64 -9.48 -1.95 -7.92
C LYS A 64 -8.24 -1.30 -7.32
N ILE A 65 -7.03 -1.71 -7.74
CA ILE A 65 -5.79 -1.05 -7.30
C ILE A 65 -5.73 0.37 -7.86
N LEU A 66 -6.03 0.52 -9.16
CA LEU A 66 -6.03 1.83 -9.83
C LEU A 66 -7.01 2.81 -9.18
N SER A 67 -8.22 2.37 -8.81
CA SER A 67 -9.20 3.22 -8.13
C SER A 67 -8.78 3.57 -6.70
N THR A 68 -8.07 2.68 -6.01
CA THR A 68 -7.53 2.94 -4.67
C THR A 68 -6.44 4.01 -4.75
N LEU A 69 -5.48 3.89 -5.67
CA LEU A 69 -4.45 4.91 -5.91
C LEU A 69 -5.06 6.28 -6.26
N SER A 70 -6.09 6.30 -7.11
CA SER A 70 -6.82 7.52 -7.45
C SER A 70 -7.47 8.17 -6.23
N THR A 71 -8.14 7.35 -5.42
CA THR A 71 -8.83 7.80 -4.21
C THR A 71 -7.84 8.37 -3.20
N ASP A 72 -6.73 7.68 -2.96
CA ASP A 72 -5.70 8.11 -2.01
C ASP A 72 -4.99 9.39 -2.48
N TYR A 73 -4.69 9.50 -3.78
CA TYR A 73 -4.15 10.74 -4.35
C TYR A 73 -5.11 11.92 -4.18
N ASN A 74 -6.40 11.73 -4.48
CA ASN A 74 -7.41 12.77 -4.30
C ASN A 74 -7.60 13.14 -2.82
N ASN A 75 -7.51 12.16 -1.92
CA ASN A 75 -7.54 12.41 -0.49
C ASN A 75 -6.36 13.26 -0.04
N LEU A 76 -5.15 12.98 -0.52
CA LEU A 76 -3.97 13.80 -0.23
C LEU A 76 -4.12 15.21 -0.80
N LYS A 77 -4.55 15.33 -2.06
CA LYS A 77 -4.83 16.61 -2.71
C LYS A 77 -5.82 17.46 -1.93
N ASN A 78 -6.92 16.88 -1.47
CA ASN A 78 -7.97 17.59 -0.72
C ASN A 78 -7.53 18.01 0.69
N LYS A 79 -6.57 17.29 1.28
CA LYS A 79 -5.98 17.67 2.56
C LYS A 79 -4.97 18.80 2.41
N CYS A 80 -4.44 19.01 1.22
CA CYS A 80 -3.50 20.06 0.98
C CYS A 80 -4.20 21.42 0.88
N SER A 81 -3.65 22.42 1.57
CA SER A 81 -4.16 23.80 1.49
C SER A 81 -4.00 24.38 0.07
N ASP A 82 -2.87 24.07 -0.59
CA ASP A 82 -2.57 24.49 -1.96
C ASP A 82 -2.85 23.37 -2.97
N SER A 83 -4.12 23.20 -3.31
CA SER A 83 -4.57 22.25 -4.34
C SER A 83 -3.98 22.50 -5.74
N SER A 84 -3.43 23.69 -5.99
CA SER A 84 -2.70 24.06 -7.22
C SER A 84 -1.44 23.23 -7.44
N SER A 85 -0.83 22.72 -6.37
CA SER A 85 0.36 21.87 -6.44
C SER A 85 0.06 20.47 -6.98
N PHE A 86 -1.22 20.08 -7.07
CA PHE A 86 -1.65 18.76 -7.47
C PHE A 86 -2.41 18.80 -8.80
N PRO A 87 -1.81 18.30 -9.90
CA PRO A 87 -2.51 18.14 -11.16
C PRO A 87 -3.74 17.25 -10.97
N SER A 88 -4.78 17.50 -11.76
CA SER A 88 -5.93 16.61 -11.78
C SER A 88 -5.57 15.32 -12.51
N ILE A 89 -6.00 14.19 -11.97
CA ILE A 89 -6.01 12.93 -12.70
C ILE A 89 -7.34 12.84 -13.46
N GLU A 90 -7.28 12.68 -14.78
CA GLU A 90 -8.48 12.38 -15.57
C GLU A 90 -8.87 10.93 -15.27
N THR A 91 -9.90 10.76 -14.45
CA THR A 91 -10.58 9.48 -14.33
C THR A 91 -11.67 9.48 -15.39
N THR A 92 -11.50 8.67 -16.44
CA THR A 92 -12.56 8.38 -17.39
C THR A 92 -13.66 7.64 -16.63
N GLN A 93 -14.59 8.39 -16.04
CA GLN A 93 -15.84 7.83 -15.56
C GLN A 93 -16.60 7.37 -16.79
N ILE A 94 -16.47 6.10 -17.14
CA ILE A 94 -17.55 5.42 -17.85
C ILE A 94 -18.70 5.38 -16.86
N SER A 95 -19.50 6.44 -16.89
CA SER A 95 -20.81 6.50 -16.27
C SER A 95 -21.56 5.25 -16.74
N VAL A 96 -21.79 4.33 -15.81
CA VAL A 96 -22.83 3.32 -15.96
C VAL A 96 -24.13 4.09 -16.05
N LYS A 97 -24.58 4.36 -17.27
CA LYS A 97 -26.00 4.59 -17.56
C LYS A 97 -26.73 3.31 -17.15
N GLY A 98 -27.33 3.34 -15.98
CA GLY A 98 -28.15 2.24 -15.47
C GLY A 98 -28.88 2.63 -14.20
N SER A 99 -29.93 3.44 -14.35
CA SER A 99 -30.97 3.81 -13.36
C SER A 99 -30.47 4.69 -12.19
N GLU A 100 -30.95 5.90 -11.92
CA GLU A 100 -32.24 6.54 -12.20
C GLU A 100 -32.03 8.01 -12.57
N GLN A 101 -32.79 8.48 -13.54
CA GLN A 101 -32.95 9.88 -13.87
C GLN A 101 -34.03 10.45 -12.96
N THR A 102 -33.70 11.36 -12.04
CA THR A 102 -34.65 12.42 -11.67
C THR A 102 -33.93 13.75 -11.51
N VAL A 103 -34.45 14.72 -12.24
CA VAL A 103 -34.06 16.12 -12.37
C VAL A 103 -34.42 16.88 -11.08
N GLN A 104 -33.71 17.98 -10.81
CA GLN A 104 -34.17 19.27 -10.21
C GLN A 104 -33.37 19.77 -8.98
N ASN A 105 -32.55 20.78 -9.27
CA ASN A 105 -32.37 22.08 -8.59
C ASN A 105 -32.64 22.25 -7.07
N SER A 106 -31.68 22.94 -6.44
CA SER A 106 -31.85 24.03 -5.46
C SER A 106 -32.38 23.73 -4.05
N ALA A 107 -31.52 24.06 -3.08
CA ALA A 107 -31.80 24.63 -1.75
C ALA A 107 -32.70 23.87 -0.74
N GLN A 108 -32.00 23.45 0.33
CA GLN A 108 -32.38 23.51 1.74
C GLN A 108 -33.43 22.55 2.35
N THR A 109 -33.06 22.14 3.57
CA THR A 109 -33.83 21.70 4.74
C THR A 109 -34.01 20.20 5.05
N SER A 110 -33.78 19.96 6.35
CA SER A 110 -34.19 18.85 7.21
C SER A 110 -33.35 17.58 7.17
N GLU A 111 -32.30 17.61 7.99
CA GLU A 111 -32.22 16.87 9.25
C GLU A 111 -33.16 15.65 9.43
N VAL A 112 -32.60 14.62 10.09
CA VAL A 112 -33.09 13.25 10.39
C VAL A 112 -32.56 12.23 9.35
N ALA A 113 -31.62 11.34 9.64
CA ALA A 113 -31.09 10.86 10.91
C ALA A 113 -29.56 10.80 10.79
N LEU A 114 -28.90 11.27 11.84
CA LEU A 114 -27.52 10.96 12.15
C LEU A 114 -27.35 9.44 12.11
N LEU A 115 -26.97 8.92 10.94
CA LEU A 115 -26.15 7.72 10.85
C LEU A 115 -24.82 8.13 11.48
N SER A 116 -24.76 8.04 12.80
CA SER A 116 -23.54 7.92 13.57
C SER A 116 -22.83 6.67 13.05
N SER A 117 -22.20 6.84 11.89
CA SER A 117 -21.24 5.92 11.33
C SER A 117 -20.28 5.65 12.46
N SER A 118 -20.25 4.39 12.90
CA SER A 118 -19.29 3.88 13.86
C SER A 118 -17.91 3.95 13.20
N ILE A 119 -17.38 5.17 13.12
CA ILE A 119 -16.02 5.54 12.77
C ILE A 119 -15.24 5.46 14.07
N GLY A 120 -15.28 4.28 14.67
CA GLY A 120 -14.55 3.92 15.88
C GLY A 120 -13.52 2.87 15.53
N ASN A 121 -12.31 3.34 15.20
CA ASN A 121 -11.07 2.55 15.13
C ASN A 121 -10.91 1.64 13.90
N LYS A 122 -10.58 2.22 12.74
CA LYS A 122 -10.03 1.49 11.58
C LYS A 122 -8.58 1.89 11.23
N LEU A 123 -7.85 2.46 12.19
CA LEU A 123 -6.56 3.10 11.94
C LEU A 123 -5.31 2.31 12.31
N ILE A 124 -5.39 1.10 12.91
CA ILE A 124 -4.15 0.36 13.17
C ILE A 124 -4.34 -1.16 13.01
N PRO A 125 -3.68 -1.74 12.00
CA PRO A 125 -2.94 -2.96 12.24
C PRO A 125 -1.46 -2.82 11.87
N VAL A 126 -0.97 -1.61 11.52
CA VAL A 126 0.45 -1.44 11.14
C VAL A 126 1.39 -1.79 12.29
N LEU A 127 1.08 -1.38 13.54
CA LEU A 127 1.84 -1.83 14.71
C LEU A 127 1.68 -3.33 15.00
N SER A 128 0.53 -3.92 14.69
CA SER A 128 0.27 -5.35 14.91
C SER A 128 1.11 -6.23 13.98
N ILE A 129 1.35 -5.76 12.74
CA ILE A 129 2.18 -6.46 11.76
C ILE A 129 3.64 -6.54 12.24
N PHE A 130 4.20 -5.46 12.82
CA PHE A 130 5.55 -5.49 13.37
C PHE A 130 5.70 -6.49 14.52
N GLY A 131 4.70 -6.59 15.40
CA GLY A 131 4.68 -7.58 16.48
C GLY A 131 4.67 -9.03 15.96
N ALA A 132 3.85 -9.32 14.94
CA ALA A 132 3.80 -10.64 14.33
C ALA A 132 5.15 -11.02 13.67
N ILE A 133 5.75 -10.10 12.91
CA ILE A 133 7.05 -10.33 12.26
C ILE A 133 8.14 -10.62 13.29
N ALA A 134 8.23 -9.84 14.37
CA ALA A 134 9.20 -10.06 15.43
C ALA A 134 9.03 -11.42 16.13
N PHE A 135 7.78 -11.85 16.38
CA PHE A 135 7.47 -13.15 16.99
C PHE A 135 7.92 -14.33 16.11
N PHE A 136 7.60 -14.30 14.81
CA PHE A 136 8.02 -15.34 13.87
C PHE A 136 9.53 -15.38 13.67
N LEU A 137 10.19 -14.21 13.59
CA LEU A 137 11.66 -14.12 13.52
C LEU A 137 12.32 -14.66 14.79
N GLY A 138 11.76 -14.38 15.98
CA GLY A 138 12.26 -14.91 17.25
C GLY A 138 12.21 -16.44 17.32
N ILE A 139 11.11 -17.05 16.87
CA ILE A 139 10.97 -18.51 16.80
C ILE A 139 11.94 -19.10 15.78
N GLY A 140 12.00 -18.55 14.57
CA GLY A 140 12.91 -19.01 13.52
C GLY A 140 14.39 -18.91 13.94
N TYR A 141 14.76 -17.81 14.60
CA TYR A 141 16.12 -17.59 15.11
C TYR A 141 16.51 -18.63 16.16
N LYS A 142 15.63 -18.95 17.12
CA LYS A 142 15.88 -19.98 18.15
C LYS A 142 16.08 -21.37 17.54
N TYR A 143 15.25 -21.76 16.57
CA TYR A 143 15.39 -23.03 15.85
C TYR A 143 16.67 -23.10 15.01
N SER A 144 17.06 -21.99 14.37
CA SER A 144 18.29 -21.90 13.58
C SER A 144 19.54 -22.05 14.44
N LEU A 145 19.60 -21.33 15.58
CA LEU A 145 20.67 -21.47 16.57
C LEU A 145 20.77 -22.90 17.12
N PHE A 146 19.63 -23.53 17.39
CA PHE A 146 19.60 -24.92 17.87
C PHE A 146 20.16 -25.90 16.83
N LYS A 147 19.82 -25.73 15.54
CA LYS A 147 20.35 -26.54 14.44
C LYS A 147 21.85 -26.35 14.27
N SER A 148 22.35 -25.12 14.37
CA SER A 148 23.79 -24.82 14.27
C SER A 148 24.58 -25.46 15.42
N ARG A 149 24.12 -25.32 16.67
CA ARG A 149 24.73 -25.97 17.85
C ARG A 149 24.77 -27.49 17.75
N LYS A 150 23.73 -28.10 17.16
CA LYS A 150 23.69 -29.57 16.95
C LYS A 150 24.71 -30.02 15.89
N ARG A 151 24.97 -29.21 14.86
CA ARG A 151 25.99 -29.51 13.84
C ARG A 151 27.40 -29.38 14.40
N SER A 152 27.70 -28.32 15.16
CA SER A 152 29.03 -28.13 15.75
C SER A 152 29.41 -29.24 16.73
N ARG A 153 28.48 -29.66 17.60
CA ARG A 153 28.71 -30.83 18.49
C ARG A 153 28.99 -32.12 17.72
N LYS A 154 28.29 -32.35 16.59
CA LYS A 154 28.53 -33.53 15.74
C LYS A 154 29.89 -33.48 15.06
N GLN A 155 30.35 -32.31 14.59
CA GLN A 155 31.68 -32.16 14.00
C GLN A 155 32.78 -32.40 15.03
N HIS A 156 32.67 -31.78 16.21
CA HIS A 156 33.63 -31.96 17.29
C HIS A 156 33.72 -33.42 17.78
N LEU A 157 32.62 -34.18 17.79
CA LEU A 157 32.65 -35.62 18.10
C LEU A 157 33.35 -36.45 17.01
N ARG A 158 33.20 -36.09 15.73
CA ARG A 158 33.88 -36.75 14.61
C ARG A 158 35.38 -36.49 14.61
N GLU A 159 35.80 -35.26 14.88
CA GLU A 159 37.22 -34.91 15.02
C GLU A 159 37.87 -35.65 16.19
N LYS A 160 37.17 -35.77 17.34
CA LYS A 160 37.67 -36.56 18.48
C LYS A 160 37.83 -38.05 18.21
N LEU A 161 37.00 -38.65 17.36
CA LEU A 161 37.16 -40.05 16.96
C LEU A 161 38.34 -40.23 15.99
N LYS A 162 38.46 -39.33 15.02
CA LYS A 162 39.55 -39.37 14.03
C LYS A 162 40.93 -39.21 14.68
N ASN A 163 41.05 -38.30 15.66
CA ASN A 163 42.30 -38.10 16.39
C ASN A 163 42.67 -39.27 17.33
N LYS A 164 41.74 -40.20 17.62
CA LYS A 164 42.06 -41.42 18.37
C LYS A 164 42.57 -42.54 17.47
N GLU A 165 42.01 -42.67 16.26
CA GLU A 165 42.47 -43.64 15.26
C GLU A 165 43.88 -43.34 14.73
N GLU A 166 44.32 -42.07 14.73
CA GLU A 166 45.68 -41.69 14.28
C GLU A 166 46.75 -41.79 15.39
N ASN A 167 46.37 -42.00 16.65
CA ASN A 167 47.29 -42.06 17.79
C ASN A 167 47.43 -43.48 18.41
N GLU A 168 46.94 -44.51 17.70
CA GLU A 168 47.12 -45.94 18.00
C GLU A 168 48.00 -46.59 16.93
#